data_AF-A0A6A4H0D6-F1
#
_entry.id   AF-A0A6A4H0D6-F1
#
_cell.length_a   1.000
_cell.length_b   1.000
_cell.length_c   1.000
_cell.angle_alpha   90.00
_cell.angle_beta   90.00
_cell.angle_gamma   90.00
#
_symmetry.space_group_name_H-M   'P 1'
#
loop_
_entity.id
_entity.type
_entity.pdbx_description
1 polymer ?
#
loop_
_entity_poly.entity_id
_entity_poly.type
_entity_poly.pdbx_seq_one_letter_code
_entity_poly.pdbx_strand_id
1 'polypeptide(L)'
;IIRQNKAPRNAIAPVKIEMEGLFDLDVDDDIWLDIGLGYDDDDEGDGSAPPLWLSNDDVRAGIHAMLDRDRCLEECKRLLDERSAMQEWFSEEWKVVTMAMQD
;
A
#
# COMPACT_ATOMS: atom_id res chain seq x y z
N ILE A 1 -26.02 14.76 26.61
CA ILE A 1 -27.29 15.02 25.88
C ILE A 1 -28.39 14.02 26.27
N ILE A 2 -28.27 12.73 25.94
CA ILE A 2 -29.29 11.69 26.26
C ILE A 2 -29.39 11.47 27.78
N ARG A 3 -28.26 11.21 28.46
CA ARG A 3 -28.21 11.09 29.94
C ARG A 3 -28.59 12.37 30.70
N GLN A 4 -28.63 13.51 30.00
CA GLN A 4 -29.01 14.81 30.55
C GLN A 4 -30.47 15.17 30.22
N ASN A 5 -31.23 14.24 29.60
CA ASN A 5 -32.64 14.41 29.20
C ASN A 5 -32.90 15.62 28.27
N LYS A 6 -31.89 16.04 27.50
CA LYS A 6 -31.99 17.16 26.55
C LYS A 6 -32.27 16.71 25.10
N ALA A 7 -32.57 15.43 24.90
CA ALA A 7 -32.87 14.89 23.58
C ALA A 7 -34.35 15.17 23.23
N PRO A 8 -34.68 15.43 21.94
CA PRO A 8 -36.06 15.55 21.49
C PRO A 8 -36.91 14.33 21.83
N ARG A 9 -38.22 14.51 21.99
CA ARG A 9 -39.16 13.41 22.19
C ARG A 9 -39.06 12.42 21.02
N ASN A 10 -38.91 11.14 21.34
CA ASN A 10 -38.71 10.02 20.39
C ASN A 10 -37.32 9.91 19.74
N ALA A 11 -36.31 10.63 20.23
CA ALA A 11 -34.94 10.43 19.76
C ALA A 11 -34.43 9.03 20.19
N ILE A 12 -34.03 8.22 19.21
CA ILE A 12 -33.39 6.91 19.43
C ILE A 12 -31.88 7.12 19.37
N ALA A 13 -31.16 6.60 20.37
CA ALA A 13 -29.71 6.64 20.37
C ALA A 13 -29.16 5.74 19.24
N PRO A 14 -28.17 6.20 18.46
CA PRO A 14 -27.45 5.31 17.54
C PRO A 14 -26.83 4.14 18.30
N VAL A 15 -26.67 3.01 17.60
CA VAL A 15 -25.91 1.86 18.12
C VAL A 15 -24.48 2.34 18.41
N LYS A 16 -23.96 1.96 19.58
CA LYS A 16 -22.58 2.28 19.94
C LYS A 16 -21.65 1.57 18.96
N ILE A 17 -20.76 2.32 18.32
CA ILE A 17 -19.73 1.75 17.47
C ILE A 17 -18.69 1.08 18.38
N GLU A 18 -18.42 -0.19 18.13
CA GLU A 18 -17.30 -0.89 18.79
C GLU A 18 -15.99 -0.33 18.22
N MET A 19 -15.15 0.24 19.08
CA MET A 19 -13.91 0.91 18.66
C MET A 19 -12.71 -0.03 18.60
N GLU A 20 -12.80 -1.19 19.25
CA GLU A 20 -11.73 -2.18 19.27
C GLU A 20 -11.63 -2.81 17.88
N GLY A 21 -10.46 -2.73 17.24
CA GLY A 21 -10.25 -3.20 15.87
C GLY A 21 -10.82 -2.29 14.77
N LEU A 22 -11.57 -1.24 15.11
CA LEU A 22 -12.26 -0.40 14.11
C LEU A 22 -11.29 0.36 13.18
N PHE A 23 -10.09 0.65 13.68
CA PHE A 23 -9.04 1.33 12.93
C PHE A 23 -7.82 0.45 12.68
N ASP A 24 -7.91 -0.85 12.97
CA ASP A 24 -6.84 -1.83 12.72
C ASP A 24 -6.88 -2.31 11.26
N LEU A 25 -7.06 -1.37 10.35
CA LEU A 25 -7.17 -1.62 8.94
C LEU A 25 -5.81 -1.45 8.27
N ASP A 26 -5.30 -2.51 7.67
CA ASP A 26 -4.07 -2.49 6.88
C ASP A 26 -4.37 -2.18 5.40
N VAL A 27 -3.34 -1.76 4.67
CA VAL A 27 -3.39 -1.55 3.22
C VAL A 27 -3.60 -2.87 2.47
N ASP A 28 -3.19 -3.99 3.09
CA ASP A 28 -3.35 -5.34 2.54
C ASP A 28 -4.74 -5.95 2.82
N ASP A 29 -5.61 -5.27 3.58
CA ASP A 29 -6.94 -5.80 3.89
C ASP A 29 -7.87 -5.76 2.68
N ASP A 30 -8.63 -6.85 2.50
CA ASP A 30 -9.53 -7.09 1.36
C ASP A 30 -10.61 -6.02 1.18
N ILE A 31 -10.87 -5.17 2.18
CA ILE A 31 -11.86 -4.10 2.03
C ILE A 31 -11.43 -3.06 0.99
N TRP A 32 -10.13 -2.92 0.74
CA TRP A 32 -9.59 -2.06 -0.32
C TRP A 32 -9.72 -2.70 -1.71
N LEU A 33 -10.04 -3.99 -1.77
CA LEU A 33 -10.32 -4.72 -3.00
C LEU A 33 -11.80 -4.65 -3.41
N ASP A 34 -12.68 -4.12 -2.55
CA ASP A 34 -14.10 -4.04 -2.87
C ASP A 34 -14.32 -2.96 -3.95
N ILE A 35 -14.69 -3.44 -5.13
CA ILE A 35 -14.96 -2.65 -6.32
C ILE A 35 -16.33 -2.02 -6.13
N GLY A 36 -16.39 -0.94 -5.34
CA GLY A 36 -17.49 0.02 -5.20
C GLY A 36 -18.92 -0.53 -5.23
N LEU A 37 -19.65 -0.34 -4.13
CA LEU A 37 -21.12 -0.43 -4.00
C LEU A 37 -21.87 0.41 -5.07
N GLY A 38 -21.89 -0.01 -6.33
CA GLY A 38 -22.41 0.77 -7.46
C GLY A 38 -22.25 0.16 -8.85
N TYR A 39 -21.86 -1.13 -8.96
CA TYR A 39 -21.98 -1.89 -10.22
C TYR A 39 -23.16 -2.86 -10.19
N ASP A 40 -24.10 -2.66 -9.27
CA ASP A 40 -25.42 -3.30 -9.37
C ASP A 40 -26.16 -2.67 -10.56
N ASP A 41 -26.80 -3.52 -11.36
CA ASP A 41 -27.53 -3.26 -12.62
C ASP A 41 -28.59 -2.13 -12.58
N ASP A 42 -28.77 -1.44 -11.44
CA ASP A 42 -29.82 -0.46 -11.16
C ASP A 42 -29.35 1.01 -11.06
N ASP A 43 -28.05 1.32 -11.18
CA ASP A 43 -27.58 2.73 -11.20
C ASP A 43 -27.54 3.30 -12.64
N GLU A 44 -28.29 4.37 -12.89
CA GLU A 44 -28.32 5.15 -14.15
C GLU A 44 -27.00 5.93 -14.39
N GLY A 45 -25.85 5.35 -14.07
CA GLY A 45 -24.52 5.86 -14.42
C GLY A 45 -24.00 5.10 -15.64
N ASP A 46 -23.92 5.79 -16.80
CA ASP A 46 -23.41 5.32 -18.10
C ASP A 46 -23.00 3.84 -18.09
N GLY A 47 -23.96 2.94 -18.39
CA GLY A 47 -23.91 1.46 -18.23
C GLY A 47 -22.81 0.74 -19.01
N SER A 48 -21.60 1.26 -18.94
CA SER A 48 -20.36 0.70 -19.44
C SER A 48 -19.78 -0.20 -18.35
N ALA A 49 -19.40 -1.41 -18.75
CA ALA A 49 -18.74 -2.33 -17.85
C ALA A 49 -17.47 -1.67 -17.26
N PRO A 50 -17.15 -1.91 -15.98
CA PRO A 50 -15.93 -1.39 -15.36
C PRO A 50 -14.69 -1.79 -16.19
N PRO A 51 -13.66 -0.92 -16.23
CA PRO A 51 -12.48 -1.16 -17.04
C PRO A 51 -11.79 -2.46 -16.62
N LEU A 52 -11.15 -3.15 -17.58
CA LEU A 52 -10.61 -4.50 -17.34
C LEU A 52 -9.54 -4.57 -16.24
N TRP A 53 -8.75 -3.50 -16.05
CA TRP A 53 -7.78 -3.46 -14.95
C TRP A 53 -8.47 -3.46 -13.56
N LEU A 54 -9.77 -3.16 -13.51
CA LEU A 54 -10.58 -3.22 -12.30
C LEU A 54 -11.36 -4.54 -12.24
N SER A 55 -12.03 -4.90 -13.35
CA SER A 55 -13.02 -6.00 -13.39
C SER A 55 -12.49 -7.37 -13.81
N ASN A 56 -11.25 -7.47 -14.30
CA ASN A 56 -10.68 -8.73 -14.77
C ASN A 56 -9.45 -9.14 -13.95
N ASP A 57 -9.57 -10.27 -13.24
CA ASP A 57 -8.53 -10.80 -12.36
C ASP A 57 -7.23 -11.14 -13.11
N ASP A 58 -7.30 -11.71 -14.31
CA ASP A 58 -6.12 -12.04 -15.12
C ASP A 58 -5.37 -10.78 -15.56
N VAL A 59 -6.11 -9.70 -15.88
CA VAL A 59 -5.52 -8.41 -16.23
C VAL A 59 -4.81 -7.80 -15.01
N ARG A 60 -5.44 -7.84 -13.83
CA ARG A 60 -4.78 -7.37 -12.59
C ARG A 60 -3.54 -8.19 -12.27
N ALA A 61 -3.65 -9.52 -12.30
CA ALA A 61 -2.53 -10.42 -12.05
C ALA A 61 -1.36 -10.15 -13.02
N GLY A 62 -1.67 -9.91 -14.30
CA GLY A 62 -0.68 -9.54 -15.31
C GLY A 62 0.01 -8.20 -15.01
N ILE A 63 -0.75 -7.18 -14.61
CA ILE A 63 -0.21 -5.87 -14.21
C ILE A 63 0.72 -6.02 -13.01
N HIS A 64 0.29 -6.73 -11.96
CA HIS A 64 1.12 -6.99 -10.78
C HIS A 64 2.42 -7.72 -11.15
N ALA A 65 2.34 -8.79 -11.94
CA ALA A 65 3.51 -9.55 -12.36
C ALA A 65 4.52 -8.69 -13.15
N MET A 66 4.04 -7.79 -14.02
CA MET A 66 4.89 -6.84 -14.73
C MET A 66 5.58 -5.85 -13.79
N LEU A 67 4.82 -5.23 -12.88
CA LEU A 67 5.34 -4.26 -11.93
C LEU A 67 6.35 -4.89 -10.96
N ASP A 68 6.09 -6.10 -10.49
CA ASP A 68 6.99 -6.84 -9.59
C ASP A 68 8.29 -7.20 -10.29
N ARG A 69 8.21 -7.65 -11.56
CA ARG A 69 9.40 -7.90 -12.38
C ARG A 69 10.25 -6.63 -12.51
N ASP A 70 9.64 -5.51 -12.84
CA ASP A 70 10.37 -4.26 -13.08
C ASP A 70 10.98 -3.72 -11.78
N ARG A 71 10.26 -3.83 -10.65
CA ARG A 71 10.79 -3.54 -9.31
C ARG A 71 12.00 -4.41 -8.97
N CYS A 72 11.95 -5.71 -9.27
CA CYS A 72 13.08 -6.61 -9.02
C CYS A 72 14.31 -6.22 -9.85
N LEU A 73 14.13 -5.79 -11.10
CA LEU A 73 15.23 -5.33 -11.96
C LEU A 73 15.85 -4.03 -11.43
N GLU A 74 15.03 -3.08 -11.00
CA GLU A 74 15.49 -1.84 -10.37
C GLU A 74 16.29 -2.14 -9.10
N GLU A 75 15.76 -2.99 -8.22
CA GLU A 75 16.42 -3.35 -6.97
C GLU A 75 17.74 -4.08 -7.21
N CYS A 76 17.79 -5.00 -8.17
CA CYS A 76 19.04 -5.67 -8.56
C CYS A 76 20.11 -4.65 -9.01
N LYS A 77 19.72 -3.67 -9.82
CA LYS A 77 20.63 -2.60 -10.25
C LYS A 77 21.11 -1.78 -9.06
N ARG A 78 20.18 -1.35 -8.19
CA ARG A 78 20.50 -0.58 -6.98
C ARG A 78 21.51 -1.31 -6.09
N LEU A 79 21.29 -2.60 -5.85
CA LEU A 79 22.18 -3.44 -5.05
C LEU A 79 23.57 -3.61 -5.68
N LEU A 80 23.66 -3.72 -7.01
CA LEU A 80 24.94 -3.80 -7.71
C LEU A 80 25.74 -2.51 -7.58
N ASP A 81 25.06 -1.36 -7.72
CA ASP A 81 25.66 -0.04 -7.57
C ASP A 81 26.14 0.17 -6.12
N GLU A 82 25.30 -0.15 -5.14
CA GLU A 82 25.61 -0.03 -3.71
C GLU A 82 26.80 -0.93 -3.29
N ARG A 83 26.82 -2.18 -3.77
CA ARG A 83 27.95 -3.10 -3.56
C ARG A 83 29.26 -2.50 -4.10
N SER A 84 29.23 -1.98 -5.32
CA SER A 84 30.42 -1.46 -5.97
C SER A 84 30.95 -0.23 -5.24
N ALA A 85 30.06 0.70 -4.86
CA ALA A 85 30.40 1.87 -4.06
C ALA A 85 31.03 1.50 -2.70
N MET A 86 30.48 0.50 -1.99
CA MET A 86 31.05 0.03 -0.72
C MET A 86 32.45 -0.56 -0.89
N GLN A 87 32.68 -1.34 -1.95
CA GLN A 87 33.98 -1.96 -2.23
C GLN A 87 35.04 -0.93 -2.60
N GLU A 88 34.67 0.08 -3.40
CA GLU A 88 35.54 1.19 -3.76
C GLU A 88 35.92 1.99 -2.51
N TRP A 89 34.93 2.42 -1.73
CA TRP A 89 35.15 3.16 -0.49
C TRP A 89 36.06 2.40 0.47
N PHE A 90 35.78 1.13 0.74
CA PHE A 90 36.61 0.31 1.63
C PHE A 90 38.06 0.20 1.12
N SER A 91 38.24 0.05 -0.19
CA SER A 91 39.57 -0.05 -0.80
C SER A 91 40.38 1.25 -0.65
N GLU A 92 39.71 2.40 -0.71
CA GLU A 92 40.33 3.71 -0.49
C GLU A 92 40.73 3.89 0.97
N GLU A 93 39.82 3.64 1.91
CA GLU A 93 40.09 3.74 3.34
C GLU A 93 41.20 2.78 3.79
N TRP A 94 41.19 1.55 3.26
CA TRP A 94 42.22 0.57 3.56
C TRP A 94 43.61 1.02 3.12
N LYS A 95 43.72 1.67 1.95
CA LYS A 95 44.99 2.24 1.47
C LYS A 95 45.48 3.34 2.41
N VAL A 96 44.59 4.25 2.83
CA VAL A 96 44.91 5.34 3.76
C VAL A 96 45.46 4.79 5.07
N VAL A 97 44.76 3.82 5.68
CA VAL A 97 45.21 3.17 6.92
C VAL A 97 46.56 2.48 6.73
N THR A 98 46.73 1.75 5.64
CA THR A 98 47.99 1.03 5.36
C THR A 98 49.16 1.98 5.19
N MET A 99 48.97 3.12 4.50
CA MET A 99 50.00 4.15 4.36
C MET A 99 50.37 4.75 5.72
N ALA A 100 49.37 5.08 6.56
CA ALA A 100 49.62 5.65 7.88
C ALA A 100 50.35 4.70 8.84
N MET A 101 50.26 3.38 8.64
CA MET A 101 50.99 2.38 9.42
C MET A 101 52.44 2.16 8.95
N GLN A 102 52.81 2.67 7.78
CA GLN A 102 54.16 2.53 7.20
C GLN A 102 55.06 3.74 7.50
N ASP A 103 54.50 4.84 7.99
CA ASP A 103 55.22 6.01 8.54
C ASP A 103 55.53 5.84 10.04
#